data_AF-A0A0K0XTM6-F1
#
_entry.id   AF-A0A0K0XTM6-F1
#
_cell.length_a   1.000
_cell.length_b   1.000
_cell.length_c   1.000
_cell.angle_alpha   90.00
_cell.angle_beta   90.00
_cell.angle_gamma   90.00
#
_symmetry.space_group_name_H-M   'P 1'
#
loop_
_entity.id
_entity.type
_entity.pdbx_description
1 polymer ?
#
loop_
_entity_poly.entity_id
_entity_poly.type
_entity_poly.pdbx_seq_one_letter_code
_entity_poly.pdbx_strand_id
1 'polypeptide(L)' 'MYLPPPIDLRLRLDCPFCHRLTLAEESDCEHCDRTLPEPYRERALAAARERRRKARRAAWVIMPAMLLLLAWVFRLLGN' A
#
# COMPACT_ATOMS: atom_id res chain seq x y z
N MET A 1 -4.05 -11.30 26.07
CA MET A 1 -4.07 -10.11 25.21
C MET A 1 -3.62 -10.55 23.82
N TYR A 2 -4.55 -10.71 22.87
CA TYR A 2 -4.21 -10.96 21.47
C TYR A 2 -3.89 -9.61 20.84
N LEU A 3 -2.61 -9.28 20.66
CA LEU A 3 -2.24 -8.18 19.77
C LEU A 3 -2.58 -8.62 18.33
N PRO A 4 -3.26 -7.79 17.53
CA PRO A 4 -3.39 -8.08 16.10
C PRO A 4 -1.99 -8.18 15.48
N PRO A 5 -1.77 -9.08 14.51
CA PRO A 5 -0.49 -9.18 13.84
C PRO A 5 -0.14 -7.81 13.22
N PRO A 6 1.12 -7.37 13.31
CA PRO A 6 1.53 -6.09 12.74
C PRO A 6 1.15 -6.09 11.25
N ILE A 7 0.43 -5.04 10.83
CA ILE A 7 0.06 -4.87 9.43
C ILE A 7 1.38 -4.59 8.68
N ASP A 8 1.88 -5.61 8.00
CA ASP A 8 3.09 -5.52 7.21
C ASP A 8 2.79 -4.73 5.93
N LEU A 9 3.02 -3.41 5.99
CA LEU A 9 2.79 -2.46 4.90
C LEU A 9 3.88 -2.52 3.81
N ARG A 10 4.80 -3.48 3.92
CA ARG A 10 5.87 -3.67 2.94
C ARG A 10 5.28 -4.13 1.61
N LEU A 11 5.88 -3.63 0.54
CA LEU A 11 5.48 -4.00 -0.82
C LEU A 11 5.93 -5.43 -1.10
N ARG A 12 4.99 -6.32 -1.40
CA ARG A 12 5.26 -7.68 -1.87
C ARG A 12 5.13 -7.76 -3.38
N LEU A 13 6.03 -8.48 -4.02
CA LEU A 13 6.01 -8.78 -5.45
C LEU A 13 5.97 -10.30 -5.68
N ASP A 14 5.51 -10.70 -6.86
CA ASP A 14 5.52 -12.10 -7.29
C ASP A 14 6.93 -12.47 -7.77
N CYS A 15 7.51 -13.56 -7.27
CA CYS A 15 8.81 -14.00 -7.73
C CYS A 15 8.68 -14.62 -9.14
N PRO A 16 9.44 -14.16 -10.16
CA PRO A 16 9.33 -14.68 -11.52
C PRO A 16 9.80 -16.13 -11.69
N PHE A 17 10.45 -16.72 -10.66
CA PHE A 17 10.97 -18.08 -10.70
C PHE A 17 10.05 -19.10 -10.02
N CYS A 18 9.50 -18.74 -8.85
CA CYS A 18 8.71 -19.66 -8.02
C CYS A 18 7.26 -19.21 -7.83
N HIS A 19 6.87 -18.05 -8.38
CA HIS A 19 5.53 -17.47 -8.31
C HIS A 19 4.97 -17.34 -6.89
N ARG A 20 5.86 -17.21 -5.91
CA ARG A 20 5.49 -16.88 -4.53
C ARG A 20 5.74 -15.40 -4.26
N LEU A 21 4.95 -14.87 -3.34
CA LEU A 21 5.08 -13.50 -2.88
C LEU A 21 6.34 -13.36 -2.03
N THR A 22 7.17 -12.38 -2.35
CA THR A 22 8.39 -12.03 -1.64
C THR A 22 8.48 -10.52 -1.47
N LEU A 23 9.25 -10.05 -0.49
CA LEU A 23 9.44 -8.61 -0.27
C LEU A 23 10.15 -7.95 -1.46
N ALA A 24 9.59 -6.86 -1.97
CA ALA A 24 10.18 -6.11 -3.09
C ALA A 24 11.49 -5.39 -2.73
N GLU A 25 11.70 -5.15 -1.43
CA GLU A 25 12.89 -4.50 -0.88
C GLU A 25 14.11 -5.43 -0.89
N GLU A 26 13.91 -6.75 -0.88
CA GLU A 26 14.99 -7.74 -0.91
C GLU A 26 15.51 -7.98 -2.32
N SER A 27 16.80 -8.30 -2.42
CA SER A 27 17.46 -8.72 -3.67
C SER A 27 17.08 -10.14 -4.05
N ASP A 28 16.85 -11.00 -3.06
CA ASP A 28 16.66 -12.43 -3.24
C ASP A 28 15.25 -12.82 -2.80
N CYS A 29 14.70 -13.86 -3.43
CA CYS A 29 13.39 -14.37 -3.06
C CYS A 29 13.47 -15.22 -1.78
N GLU A 30 12.65 -14.90 -0.78
CA GLU A 30 12.54 -15.60 0.52
C GLU A 30 12.16 -17.09 0.41
N HIS A 31 11.75 -17.55 -0.77
CA HIS A 31 11.26 -18.91 -0.99
C HIS A 31 12.17 -19.78 -1.85
N CYS A 32 12.89 -19.18 -2.81
CA CYS A 32 13.73 -19.94 -3.72
C CYS A 32 15.19 -19.47 -3.72
N ASP A 33 15.53 -18.49 -2.88
CA ASP A 33 16.85 -17.88 -2.71
C ASP A 33 17.49 -17.42 -4.03
N ARG A 34 16.67 -17.20 -5.06
CA ARG A 34 17.13 -16.68 -6.34
C ARG A 34 17.11 -15.18 -6.32
N THR A 35 18.17 -14.59 -6.85
CA THR A 35 18.29 -13.16 -7.04
C THR A 35 17.27 -12.67 -8.06
N LEU A 36 16.45 -11.74 -7.63
CA LEU A 36 15.43 -11.08 -8.43
C LEU A 36 16.10 -10.11 -9.40
N PRO A 37 15.70 -10.09 -10.68
CA PRO A 37 16.23 -9.12 -11.63
C PRO A 37 15.95 -7.69 -11.18
N GLU A 38 16.98 -6.84 -11.15
CA GLU A 38 16.86 -5.39 -10.89
C GLU A 38 15.68 -4.72 -11.62
N PRO A 39 15.50 -4.89 -12.96
CA PRO A 39 14.41 -4.23 -13.68
C PRO A 39 13.03 -4.72 -13.27
N TYR A 40 12.92 -5.94 -12.72
CA TYR A 40 11.66 -6.46 -12.19
C TYR A 40 11.27 -5.72 -10.90
N ARG A 41 12.23 -5.55 -9.99
CA ARG A 41 12.04 -4.80 -8.74
C ARG A 41 11.70 -3.33 -9.00
N GLU A 42 12.42 -2.69 -9.92
CA GLU A 42 12.17 -1.29 -10.28
C GLU A 42 10.76 -1.06 -10.81
N ARG A 43 10.26 -1.96 -11.67
CA ARG A 43 8.88 -1.88 -12.19
C ARG A 43 7.84 -2.01 -11.08
N ALA A 44 8.04 -2.94 -10.15
CA ALA A 44 7.13 -3.12 -9.01
C ALA A 44 7.10 -1.88 -8.10
N LEU A 45 8.29 -1.32 -7.79
CA LEU A 45 8.41 -0.09 -7.01
C LEU A 45 7.81 1.12 -7.73
N ALA A 46 8.01 1.24 -9.05
CA ALA A 46 7.41 2.29 -9.87
C ALA A 46 5.87 2.21 -9.85
N ALA A 47 5.30 1.02 -10.05
CA ALA A 47 3.86 0.79 -9.97
C ALA A 47 3.30 1.15 -8.58
N ALA A 48 4.00 0.80 -7.51
CA ALA A 48 3.61 1.15 -6.15
C ALA A 48 3.64 2.68 -5.91
N ARG A 49 4.67 3.37 -6.42
CA ARG A 49 4.75 4.84 -6.38
C ARG A 49 3.60 5.49 -7.12
N GLU A 50 3.21 4.96 -8.28
CA GLU A 50 2.08 5.50 -9.06
C GLU A 50 0.75 5.32 -8.32
N ARG A 51 0.51 4.14 -7.73
CA ARG A 51 -0.67 3.90 -6.88
C ARG A 51 -0.73 4.86 -5.69
N ARG A 52 0.40 5.07 -5.01
CA ARG A 52 0.50 6.05 -3.90
C ARG A 52 0.20 7.47 -4.36
N ARG A 53 0.66 7.89 -5.55
CA ARG A 53 0.32 9.20 -6.11
C ARG A 53 -1.16 9.36 -6.40
N LYS A 54 -1.81 8.34 -7.00
CA LYS A 54 -3.26 8.34 -7.24
C LYS A 54 -4.05 8.40 -5.92
N ALA A 55 -3.65 7.60 -4.93
CA ALA A 55 -4.28 7.59 -3.60
C ALA A 55 -4.15 8.96 -2.90
N ARG A 56 -2.99 9.62 -2.97
CA ARG A 56 -2.81 10.97 -2.40
C ARG A 56 -3.72 12.01 -3.06
N ARG A 57 -3.87 11.96 -4.39
CA ARG A 57 -4.78 12.86 -5.11
C ARG A 57 -6.23 12.64 -4.70
N ALA A 58 -6.65 11.37 -4.59
CA ALA A 58 -7.99 11.05 -4.11
C ALA A 58 -8.21 11.52 -2.67
N ALA A 59 -7.23 11.32 -1.78
CA ALA A 59 -7.30 11.76 -0.39
C ALA A 59 -7.48 13.28 -0.26
N TRP A 60 -6.80 14.06 -1.11
CA TRP A 60 -6.94 15.53 -1.15
C TRP A 60 -8.35 16.01 -1.49
N VAL A 61 -9.12 15.23 -2.26
CA VAL A 61 -10.51 15.55 -2.62
C VAL A 61 -11.49 14.98 -1.60
N ILE A 62 -11.26 13.77 -1.13
CA ILE A 62 -12.17 13.05 -0.23
C ILE A 62 -12.15 13.66 1.18
N MET A 63 -10.98 14.06 1.69
CA MET A 63 -10.88 14.65 3.04
C MET A 63 -11.77 15.88 3.26
N PRO A 64 -11.74 16.93 2.42
CA PRO A 64 -12.60 18.10 2.64
C PRO A 64 -14.08 17.78 2.50
N ALA A 65 -14.48 16.89 1.57
CA ALA A 65 -15.87 16.45 1.45
C ALA A 65 -16.35 15.71 2.72
N MET A 66 -15.49 14.85 3.29
CA MET A 66 -15.79 14.12 4.51
C MET A 66 -15.88 15.05 5.73
N LEU A 67 -15.03 16.09 5.80
CA LEU A 67 -15.09 17.13 6.85
C LEU A 67 -16.39 17.94 6.78
N LEU A 68 -16.84 18.32 5.58
CA LEU A 68 -18.11 19.01 5.40
C LEU A 68 -19.30 18.14 5.83
N LEU A 69 -19.30 16.84 5.48
CA LEU A 69 -20.31 15.89 5.94
C LEU A 69 -20.32 15.76 7.47
N LEU A 70 -19.14 15.61 8.09
CA LEU A 70 -19.01 15.54 9.55
C LEU A 70 -19.53 16.82 10.24
N ALA A 71 -19.19 18.00 9.71
CA ALA A 71 -19.69 19.27 10.23
C ALA A 71 -21.21 19.39 10.11
N TRP A 72 -21.78 18.91 9.01
CA TRP A 72 -23.23 18.91 8.79
C TRP A 72 -23.97 17.99 9.78
N VAL A 73 -23.44 16.77 10.00
CA VAL A 73 -23.99 15.83 10.98
C VAL A 73 -23.92 16.41 12.40
N PHE A 74 -22.79 17.02 12.78
CA PHE A 74 -22.67 17.68 14.09
C PHE A 74 -23.68 18.82 14.28
N ARG A 75 -23.93 19.59 13.22
CA ARG A 75 -24.91 20.68 13.24
C ARG A 75 -26.34 20.17 13.41
N LEU A 76 -26.68 18.99 12.89
CA LEU A 76 -27.99 18.36 13.06
C LEU A 76 -28.19 17.72 14.44
N LEU A 77 -27.12 17.22 15.07
CA LEU A 77 -27.19 16.60 16.40
C LEU A 77 -27.16 17.63 17.53
N GLY A 78 -26.52 18.79 17.32
CA GLY A 78 -26.40 19.85 18.32
C GLY A 78 -27.55 20.86 18.33
N ASN A 79 -28.55 20.70 17.46
CA ASN A 79 -29.69 21.60 17.29
C ASN A 79 -31.00 20.84 17.44
#